data_AF-A0A3M1FR85-F1
#
_entry.id   AF-A0A3M1FR85-F1
#
_cell.length_a   1.000
_cell.length_b   1.000
_cell.length_c   1.000
_cell.angle_alpha   90.00
_cell.angle_beta   90.00
_cell.angle_gamma   90.00
#
_symmetry.space_group_name_H-M   'P 1'
#
loop_
_entity.id
_entity.type
_entity.pdbx_description
1 polymer ?
#
loop_
_entity_poly.entity_id
_entity_poly.type
_entity_poly.pdbx_seq_one_letter_code
_entity_poly.pdbx_strand_id
1 'polypeptide(L)'
;MRIGLYCRQLISIGGGNLHTLAIAEHLSRSHQVDILTHTPYGAAQTLHRFGLDLSRIHLRLVPLLPDEALAELTAEYDLFINRVHNVLMPNRARRGVLLVLFPMPIQLSLAGELRRRGARWLQQHLLPYRFQAGVYGEEHLAGDPMWLLAGHAGMILAPHPLPYAATFRVRNLANADQQMQVLLDGAHQQALAVPAQGHSAWVRLVVPPGRRWHRLQIVAENDTRARFRLGAPLAGGYPALA
;
A
#
# COMPACT_ATOMS: atom_id res chain seq x y z
N MET A 1 -3.83 -10.81 -24.19
CA MET A 1 -2.78 -9.99 -23.56
C MET A 1 -3.03 -9.94 -22.08
N ARG A 2 -1.97 -9.77 -21.29
CA ARG A 2 -2.04 -9.43 -19.87
C ARG A 2 -1.98 -7.92 -19.72
N ILE A 3 -3.01 -7.33 -19.11
CA ILE A 3 -3.16 -5.90 -18.92
C ILE A 3 -3.09 -5.59 -17.43
N GLY A 4 -2.15 -4.74 -17.04
CA GLY A 4 -2.06 -4.21 -15.68
C GLY A 4 -2.67 -2.83 -15.63
N LEU A 5 -3.68 -2.62 -14.79
CA LEU A 5 -4.24 -1.32 -14.52
C LEU A 5 -3.88 -0.91 -13.09
N TYR A 6 -3.14 0.17 -12.93
CA TYR A 6 -2.73 0.64 -11.62
C TYR A 6 -3.63 1.75 -11.10
N CYS A 7 -4.25 1.49 -9.95
CA CYS A 7 -5.07 2.42 -9.21
C CYS A 7 -4.56 2.47 -7.76
N ARG A 8 -3.70 3.46 -7.47
CA ARG A 8 -3.00 3.57 -6.18
C ARG A 8 -3.93 3.47 -4.97
N GLN A 9 -5.05 4.19 -5.03
CA GLN A 9 -6.05 4.27 -3.96
C GLN A 9 -7.43 3.90 -4.53
N LEU A 10 -7.94 2.75 -4.12
CA LEU A 10 -9.28 2.26 -4.44
C LEU A 10 -10.20 2.33 -3.22
N ILE A 11 -10.12 3.44 -2.47
CA ILE A 11 -10.83 3.66 -1.20
C ILE A 11 -12.13 4.48 -1.34
N SER A 12 -12.29 5.21 -2.43
CA SER A 12 -13.36 6.20 -2.57
C SER A 12 -14.36 5.86 -3.68
N ILE A 13 -15.62 6.20 -3.43
CA ILE A 13 -16.70 6.13 -4.42
C ILE A 13 -16.69 7.46 -5.18
N GLY A 14 -15.73 7.59 -6.09
CA GLY A 14 -15.56 8.77 -6.93
C GLY A 14 -15.57 8.41 -8.40
N GLY A 15 -15.92 9.40 -9.25
CA GLY A 15 -15.98 9.22 -10.71
C GLY A 15 -14.67 8.72 -11.31
N GLY A 16 -13.52 9.10 -10.74
CA GLY A 16 -12.21 8.61 -11.21
C GLY A 16 -12.00 7.11 -10.97
N ASN A 17 -12.51 6.57 -9.87
CA ASN A 17 -12.44 5.13 -9.59
C ASN A 17 -13.47 4.38 -10.45
N LEU A 18 -14.70 4.91 -10.59
CA LEU A 18 -15.71 4.35 -11.51
C LEU A 18 -15.17 4.25 -12.94
N HIS A 19 -14.62 5.33 -13.48
CA HIS A 19 -14.06 5.37 -14.83
C HIS A 19 -12.94 4.34 -15.02
N THR A 20 -12.05 4.25 -14.04
CA THR A 20 -10.95 3.29 -14.03
C THR A 20 -11.46 1.84 -14.04
N LEU A 21 -12.47 1.54 -13.24
CA LEU A 21 -13.07 0.21 -13.16
C LEU A 21 -13.91 -0.14 -14.40
N ALA A 22 -14.58 0.84 -15.01
CA ALA A 22 -15.32 0.64 -16.25
C ALA A 22 -14.38 0.26 -17.42
N ILE A 23 -13.19 0.89 -17.49
CA ILE A 23 -12.14 0.47 -18.43
C ILE A 23 -11.73 -0.98 -18.16
N ALA A 24 -11.50 -1.34 -16.90
CA ALA A 24 -11.10 -2.70 -16.54
C ALA A 24 -12.17 -3.73 -16.90
N GLU A 25 -13.45 -3.43 -16.60
CA GLU A 25 -14.59 -4.28 -16.96
C GLU A 25 -14.64 -4.52 -18.47
N HIS A 26 -14.57 -3.45 -19.26
CA HIS A 26 -14.61 -3.56 -20.71
C HIS A 26 -13.45 -4.39 -21.27
N LEU A 27 -12.22 -4.11 -20.84
CA LEU A 27 -11.02 -4.83 -21.31
C LEU A 27 -11.02 -6.30 -20.88
N SER A 28 -11.60 -6.62 -19.73
CA SER A 28 -11.66 -8.00 -19.21
C SER A 28 -12.50 -8.95 -20.07
N ARG A 29 -13.33 -8.42 -20.99
CA ARG A 29 -14.14 -9.22 -21.92
C ARG A 29 -13.29 -9.96 -22.96
N SER A 30 -12.07 -9.50 -23.23
CA SER A 30 -11.19 -10.09 -24.26
C SER A 30 -9.75 -10.29 -23.81
N HIS A 31 -9.39 -9.83 -22.60
CA HIS A 31 -8.02 -9.86 -22.09
C HIS A 31 -7.99 -10.24 -20.61
N GLN A 32 -6.83 -10.70 -20.15
CA GLN A 32 -6.59 -10.90 -18.72
C GLN A 32 -6.25 -9.54 -18.11
N VAL A 33 -7.04 -9.09 -17.15
CA VAL A 33 -6.90 -7.76 -16.55
C VAL A 33 -6.62 -7.89 -15.06
N ASP A 34 -5.50 -7.32 -14.62
CA ASP A 34 -5.18 -7.15 -13.21
C ASP A 34 -5.40 -5.69 -12.82
N ILE A 35 -6.11 -5.45 -11.71
CA ILE A 35 -6.11 -4.14 -11.04
C ILE A 35 -5.08 -4.18 -9.92
N LEU A 36 -4.06 -3.34 -10.02
CA LEU A 36 -3.04 -3.17 -9.00
C LEU A 36 -3.45 -2.04 -8.05
N THR A 37 -3.49 -2.32 -6.75
CA THR A 37 -3.80 -1.31 -5.73
C THR A 37 -3.02 -1.53 -4.44
N HIS A 38 -2.83 -0.45 -3.68
CA HIS A 38 -2.24 -0.52 -2.35
C HIS A 38 -3.29 -0.60 -1.25
N THR A 39 -4.58 -0.43 -1.54
CA THR A 39 -5.62 -0.28 -0.51
C THR A 39 -6.61 -1.45 -0.54
N PRO A 40 -6.23 -2.64 -0.02
CA PRO A 40 -7.08 -3.82 0.00
C PRO A 40 -8.45 -3.62 0.65
N TYR A 41 -8.53 -2.93 1.79
CA TYR A 41 -9.78 -2.82 2.53
C TYR A 41 -10.79 -1.91 1.80
N GLY A 42 -10.33 -0.76 1.34
CA GLY A 42 -11.07 0.15 0.49
C GLY A 42 -11.49 -0.51 -0.81
N ALA A 43 -10.62 -1.31 -1.43
CA ALA A 43 -10.98 -2.04 -2.64
C ALA A 43 -12.16 -2.99 -2.38
N ALA A 44 -12.11 -3.79 -1.31
CA ALA A 44 -13.21 -4.69 -0.94
C ALA A 44 -14.53 -3.93 -0.71
N GLN A 45 -14.48 -2.74 -0.10
CA GLN A 45 -15.63 -1.90 0.15
C GLN A 45 -16.17 -1.15 -1.08
N THR A 46 -15.32 -0.85 -2.04
CA THR A 46 -15.64 0.06 -3.15
C THR A 46 -16.09 -0.71 -4.39
N LEU A 47 -15.48 -1.85 -4.69
CA LEU A 47 -15.66 -2.56 -5.96
C LEU A 47 -17.12 -2.93 -6.25
N HIS A 48 -17.89 -3.33 -5.24
CA HIS A 48 -19.28 -3.75 -5.40
C HIS A 48 -20.27 -2.58 -5.55
N ARG A 49 -19.84 -1.33 -5.31
CA ARG A 49 -20.75 -0.16 -5.27
C ARG A 49 -21.01 0.47 -6.63
N PHE A 50 -20.26 0.08 -7.66
CA PHE A 50 -20.32 0.72 -8.97
C PHE A 50 -21.24 0.04 -9.99
N GLY A 51 -21.87 -1.09 -9.62
CA GLY A 51 -22.76 -1.83 -10.54
C GLY A 51 -22.05 -2.40 -11.77
N LEU A 52 -20.73 -2.61 -11.71
CA LEU A 52 -19.91 -3.16 -12.78
C LEU A 52 -19.70 -4.67 -12.60
N ASP A 53 -19.58 -5.40 -13.70
CA ASP A 53 -19.23 -6.82 -13.70
C ASP A 53 -17.72 -7.04 -13.62
N LEU A 54 -17.19 -7.03 -12.40
CA LEU A 54 -15.76 -7.20 -12.14
C LEU A 54 -15.36 -8.68 -11.94
N SER A 55 -16.24 -9.64 -12.25
CA SER A 55 -16.01 -11.08 -12.02
C SER A 55 -14.82 -11.66 -12.81
N ARG A 56 -14.44 -11.01 -13.92
CA ARG A 56 -13.34 -11.39 -14.80
C ARG A 56 -12.00 -10.73 -14.47
N ILE A 57 -11.98 -9.86 -13.47
CA ILE A 57 -10.80 -9.07 -13.11
C ILE A 57 -10.09 -9.67 -11.91
N HIS A 58 -8.77 -9.67 -11.94
CA HIS A 58 -7.95 -10.03 -10.80
C HIS A 58 -7.50 -8.78 -10.04
N LEU A 59 -7.83 -8.68 -8.76
CA LEU A 59 -7.25 -7.65 -7.91
C LEU A 59 -5.89 -8.12 -7.39
N ARG A 60 -4.83 -7.39 -7.74
CA ARG A 60 -3.47 -7.61 -7.28
C ARG A 60 -3.12 -6.56 -6.23
N LEU A 61 -3.01 -7.00 -4.99
CA LEU A 61 -2.57 -6.14 -3.89
C LEU A 61 -1.05 -5.98 -3.95
N VAL A 62 -0.60 -4.74 -3.89
CA VAL A 62 0.82 -4.39 -3.94
C VAL A 62 1.17 -3.63 -2.67
N PRO A 63 2.24 -3.99 -1.94
CA PRO A 63 2.69 -3.18 -0.82
C PRO A 63 3.18 -1.80 -1.29
N LEU A 64 3.27 -0.84 -0.37
CA LEU A 64 3.91 0.46 -0.62
C LEU A 64 5.41 0.23 -0.87
N LEU A 65 5.77 0.09 -2.13
CA LEU A 65 7.15 -0.04 -2.59
C LEU A 65 7.67 1.29 -3.09
N PRO A 66 9.01 1.50 -3.11
CA PRO A 66 9.63 2.58 -3.87
C PRO A 66 9.22 2.53 -5.35
N ASP A 67 9.15 3.69 -6.00
CA ASP A 67 8.67 3.83 -7.39
C ASP A 67 9.46 2.95 -8.36
N GLU A 68 10.77 2.77 -8.19
CA GLU A 68 11.58 1.90 -9.03
C GLU A 68 11.18 0.43 -8.90
N ALA A 69 10.98 -0.05 -7.67
CA ALA A 69 10.55 -1.43 -7.41
C ALA A 69 9.12 -1.67 -7.92
N LEU A 70 8.25 -0.66 -7.82
CA LEU A 70 6.91 -0.70 -8.37
C LEU A 70 6.92 -0.69 -9.91
N ALA A 71 7.85 0.04 -10.52
CA ALA A 71 8.03 0.06 -11.97
C ALA A 71 8.44 -1.31 -12.52
N GLU A 72 9.27 -2.08 -11.81
CA GLU A 72 9.64 -3.44 -12.23
C GLU A 72 8.42 -4.37 -12.32
N LEU A 73 7.41 -4.22 -11.46
CA LEU A 73 6.17 -5.01 -11.54
C LEU A 73 5.41 -4.77 -12.85
N THR A 74 5.57 -3.60 -13.47
CA THR A 74 4.88 -3.29 -14.73
C THR A 74 5.44 -4.11 -15.90
N ALA A 75 6.67 -4.62 -15.81
CA ALA A 75 7.29 -5.45 -16.85
C ALA A 75 6.57 -6.79 -17.07
N GLU A 76 5.75 -7.23 -16.11
CA GLU A 76 4.96 -8.47 -16.21
C GLU A 76 3.78 -8.39 -17.20
N TYR A 77 3.46 -7.19 -17.68
CA TYR A 77 2.27 -6.90 -18.49
C TYR A 77 2.62 -6.54 -19.95
N ASP A 78 1.77 -6.95 -20.87
CA ASP A 78 1.88 -6.56 -22.29
C ASP A 78 1.50 -5.09 -22.49
N LEU A 79 0.50 -4.64 -21.72
CA LEU A 79 -0.01 -3.28 -21.67
C LEU A 79 -0.17 -2.88 -20.20
N PHE A 80 0.36 -1.73 -19.84
CA PHE A 80 0.19 -1.15 -18.52
C PHE A 80 -0.51 0.20 -18.58
N ILE A 81 -1.64 0.31 -17.89
CA ILE A 81 -2.46 1.51 -17.76
C ILE A 81 -2.19 2.11 -16.40
N ASN A 82 -1.45 3.21 -16.38
CA ASN A 82 -1.10 3.94 -15.17
C ASN A 82 -2.16 5.02 -14.88
N ARG A 83 -2.98 4.82 -13.84
CA ARG A 83 -3.88 5.85 -13.31
C ARG A 83 -3.33 6.35 -11.98
N VAL A 84 -2.60 7.46 -12.05
CA VAL A 84 -2.01 8.14 -10.90
C VAL A 84 -2.32 9.63 -10.96
N HIS A 85 -2.51 10.22 -9.80
CA HIS A 85 -2.66 11.67 -9.66
C HIS A 85 -1.39 12.24 -9.02
N ASN A 86 -0.80 13.26 -9.64
CA ASN A 86 0.40 13.97 -9.17
C ASN A 86 1.65 13.11 -8.88
N VAL A 87 1.71 11.90 -9.43
CA VAL A 87 2.88 11.02 -9.36
C VAL A 87 3.15 10.50 -10.76
N LEU A 88 4.42 10.43 -11.15
CA LEU A 88 4.83 9.77 -12.38
C LEU A 88 5.55 8.49 -11.99
N MET A 89 4.89 7.35 -12.23
CA MET A 89 5.53 6.05 -12.05
C MET A 89 6.06 5.57 -13.40
N PRO A 90 7.35 5.21 -13.50
CA PRO A 90 7.91 4.67 -14.73
C PRO A 90 7.18 3.39 -15.17
N ASN A 91 7.06 3.21 -16.48
CA ASN A 91 6.48 2.00 -17.06
C ASN A 91 7.56 1.18 -17.77
N ARG A 92 7.62 -0.12 -17.45
CA ARG A 92 8.50 -1.14 -18.03
C ARG A 92 7.75 -2.14 -18.91
N ALA A 93 6.41 -2.07 -18.99
CA ALA A 93 5.64 -2.86 -19.93
C ALA A 93 5.97 -2.52 -21.39
N ARG A 94 5.73 -3.46 -22.30
CA ARG A 94 5.94 -3.24 -23.74
C ARG A 94 5.11 -2.08 -24.29
N ARG A 95 3.92 -1.86 -23.72
CA ARG A 95 3.01 -0.76 -24.07
C ARG A 95 2.55 -0.05 -22.81
N GLY A 96 2.44 1.28 -22.88
CA GLY A 96 2.05 2.13 -21.76
C GLY A 96 0.95 3.10 -22.11
N VAL A 97 -0.01 3.26 -21.20
CA VAL A 97 -1.03 4.31 -21.25
C VAL A 97 -1.00 5.05 -19.92
N LEU A 98 -0.92 6.39 -19.98
CA LEU A 98 -1.10 7.24 -18.81
C LEU A 98 -2.52 7.82 -18.83
N LEU A 99 -3.34 7.44 -17.84
CA LEU A 99 -4.70 7.96 -17.72
C LEU A 99 -4.70 9.22 -16.84
N VAL A 100 -4.79 10.38 -17.48
CA VAL A 100 -4.86 11.69 -16.80
C VAL A 100 -6.31 12.12 -16.64
N LEU A 101 -6.83 12.04 -15.42
CA LEU A 101 -8.20 12.50 -15.11
C LEU A 101 -8.25 13.99 -14.76
N PHE A 102 -7.18 14.50 -14.15
CA PHE A 102 -7.07 15.89 -13.72
C PHE A 102 -5.74 16.44 -14.23
N PRO A 103 -5.73 17.13 -15.38
CA PRO A 103 -4.50 17.69 -15.92
C PRO A 103 -4.01 18.81 -15.00
N MET A 104 -2.77 18.69 -14.53
CA MET A 104 -2.09 19.72 -13.75
C MET A 104 -0.95 20.32 -14.56
N PRO A 105 -0.74 21.64 -14.53
CA PRO A 105 0.38 22.25 -15.23
C PRO A 105 1.70 21.76 -14.64
N ILE A 106 2.56 21.19 -15.48
CA ILE A 106 3.90 20.78 -15.08
C ILE A 106 4.76 22.06 -14.98
N GLN A 107 5.13 22.45 -13.77
CA GLN A 107 6.01 23.61 -13.56
C GLN A 107 7.45 23.27 -13.99
N LEU A 108 7.77 23.45 -15.26
CA LEU A 108 9.10 23.16 -15.83
C LEU A 108 10.11 24.31 -15.69
N SER A 109 9.82 25.33 -14.87
CA SER A 109 10.76 26.44 -14.65
C SER A 109 12.01 26.00 -13.89
N LEU A 110 13.13 26.71 -14.08
CA LEU A 110 14.37 26.54 -13.31
C LEU A 110 14.13 26.63 -11.80
N ALA A 111 13.30 27.59 -11.37
CA ALA A 111 12.87 27.71 -9.98
C ALA A 111 12.09 26.46 -9.51
N GLY A 112 11.25 25.89 -10.37
CA GLY A 112 10.55 24.62 -10.14
C GLY A 112 11.51 23.43 -10.01
N GLU A 113 12.58 23.37 -10.80
CA GLU A 113 13.61 22.34 -10.68
C GLU A 113 14.41 22.44 -9.38
N LEU A 114 14.83 23.64 -9.00
CA LEU A 114 15.50 23.88 -7.72
C LEU A 114 14.59 23.50 -6.56
N ARG A 115 13.31 23.91 -6.59
CA ARG A 115 12.32 23.53 -5.58
C ARG A 115 12.12 22.01 -5.53
N ARG A 116 12.07 21.32 -6.68
CA ARG A 116 12.00 19.85 -6.74
C ARG A 116 13.25 19.18 -6.16
N ARG A 117 14.45 19.70 -6.44
CA ARG A 117 15.70 19.17 -5.86
C ARG A 117 15.73 19.38 -4.34
N GLY A 118 15.38 20.58 -3.87
CA GLY A 118 15.25 20.88 -2.44
C GLY A 118 14.22 19.99 -1.75
N ALA A 119 13.04 19.83 -2.35
CA ALA A 119 11.99 18.95 -1.81
C ALA A 119 12.46 17.49 -1.73
N ARG A 120 13.15 16.96 -2.75
CA ARG A 120 13.72 15.60 -2.71
C ARG A 120 14.80 15.46 -1.64
N TRP A 121 15.69 16.44 -1.51
CA TRP A 121 16.72 16.44 -0.48
C TRP A 121 16.09 16.46 0.93
N LEU A 122 15.13 17.36 1.16
CA LEU A 122 14.37 17.44 2.41
C LEU A 122 13.62 16.12 2.68
N GLN A 123 12.94 15.56 1.68
CA GLN A 123 12.24 14.29 1.82
C GLN A 123 13.21 13.14 2.15
N GLN A 124 14.43 13.16 1.62
CA GLN A 124 15.44 12.14 1.93
C GLN A 124 16.01 12.26 3.35
N HIS A 125 16.07 13.48 3.90
CA HIS A 125 16.73 13.75 5.20
C HIS A 125 15.75 13.97 6.36
N LEU A 126 14.52 14.38 6.07
CA LEU A 126 13.49 14.69 7.06
C LEU A 126 12.43 13.59 7.19
N LEU A 127 12.33 12.63 6.25
CA LEU A 127 11.41 11.51 6.44
C LEU A 127 11.97 10.58 7.52
N PRO A 128 11.28 10.45 8.67
CA PRO A 128 11.78 9.65 9.79
C PRO A 128 11.69 8.15 9.52
N TYR A 129 10.90 7.75 8.53
CA TYR A 129 10.74 6.35 8.16
C TYR A 129 10.40 6.15 6.68
N ARG A 130 10.59 4.91 6.22
CA ARG A 130 10.14 4.42 4.92
C ARG A 130 9.56 3.03 5.07
N PHE A 131 8.38 2.80 4.50
CA PHE A 131 7.81 1.46 4.47
C PHE A 131 8.58 0.54 3.53
N GLN A 132 8.59 -0.74 3.87
CA GLN A 132 9.12 -1.82 3.04
C GLN A 132 8.00 -2.81 2.69
N ALA A 133 8.39 -3.98 2.20
CA ALA A 133 7.50 -5.09 1.92
C ALA A 133 6.53 -5.36 3.09
N GLY A 134 5.29 -5.70 2.71
CA GLY A 134 4.24 -6.08 3.65
C GLY A 134 3.51 -4.92 4.32
N VAL A 135 3.83 -3.67 4.00
CA VAL A 135 2.98 -2.53 4.39
C VAL A 135 2.18 -2.08 3.18
N TYR A 136 0.86 -1.98 3.34
CA TYR A 136 -0.06 -1.53 2.31
C TYR A 136 -0.35 -0.03 2.44
N GLY A 137 -1.12 0.52 1.50
CA GLY A 137 -1.53 1.92 1.43
C GLY A 137 -2.25 2.38 2.69
N GLU A 138 -2.25 3.69 2.93
CA GLU A 138 -3.05 4.27 4.00
C GLU A 138 -4.54 4.14 3.67
N GLU A 139 -5.29 3.67 4.66
CA GLU A 139 -6.72 3.45 4.61
C GLU A 139 -7.38 4.04 5.85
N HIS A 140 -8.69 4.29 5.78
CA HIS A 140 -9.45 4.83 6.92
C HIS A 140 -10.39 3.75 7.46
N LEU A 141 -10.25 3.43 8.75
CA LEU A 141 -11.14 2.51 9.45
C LEU A 141 -11.76 3.23 10.64
N ALA A 142 -13.08 3.41 10.61
CA ALA A 142 -13.82 4.18 11.62
C ALA A 142 -13.23 5.60 11.85
N GLY A 143 -12.72 6.23 10.79
CA GLY A 143 -12.10 7.57 10.84
C GLY A 143 -10.62 7.59 11.25
N ASP A 144 -10.07 6.47 11.74
CA ASP A 144 -8.64 6.37 12.04
C ASP A 144 -7.83 6.04 10.77
N PRO A 145 -6.75 6.78 10.46
CA PRO A 145 -5.81 6.37 9.43
C PRO A 145 -5.04 5.14 9.91
N MET A 146 -4.96 4.13 9.05
CA MET A 146 -4.22 2.90 9.32
C MET A 146 -3.53 2.38 8.06
N TRP A 147 -2.49 1.58 8.25
CA TRP A 147 -1.86 0.81 7.19
C TRP A 147 -2.14 -0.67 7.44
N LEU A 148 -2.63 -1.37 6.42
CA LEU A 148 -2.73 -2.82 6.52
C LEU A 148 -1.32 -3.42 6.47
N LEU A 149 -1.08 -4.42 7.31
CA LEU A 149 0.16 -5.17 7.35
C LEU A 149 -0.11 -6.59 6.84
N ALA A 150 0.78 -7.11 6.00
CA ALA A 150 0.92 -8.55 5.81
C ALA A 150 1.49 -9.18 7.09
N GLY A 151 1.46 -10.50 7.23
CA GLY A 151 2.06 -11.17 8.39
C GLY A 151 3.57 -11.00 8.52
N HIS A 152 4.22 -10.45 7.51
CA HIS A 152 5.55 -9.86 7.64
C HIS A 152 5.53 -8.46 7.05
N ALA A 153 5.76 -7.46 7.88
CA ALA A 153 5.82 -6.06 7.47
C ALA A 153 7.14 -5.41 7.93
N GLY A 154 7.75 -4.63 7.04
CA GLY A 154 9.01 -3.93 7.31
C GLY A 154 8.90 -2.43 7.22
N MET A 155 9.69 -1.74 8.04
CA MET A 155 9.88 -0.29 7.99
C MET A 155 11.36 0.03 8.24
N ILE A 156 11.89 1.00 7.52
CA ILE A 156 13.23 1.53 7.72
C ILE A 156 13.11 2.85 8.48
N LEU A 157 13.79 2.94 9.61
CA LEU A 157 13.81 4.11 10.50
C LEU A 157 15.09 4.92 10.29
N ALA A 158 14.97 6.24 10.25
CA ALA A 158 16.06 7.15 9.94
C ALA A 158 17.19 7.11 10.98
N PRO A 159 18.45 7.26 10.55
CA PRO A 159 19.56 7.43 11.49
C PRO A 159 19.40 8.74 12.27
N HIS A 160 19.80 8.73 13.54
CA HIS A 160 19.79 9.91 14.40
C HIS A 160 20.97 9.84 15.38
N PRO A 161 21.67 10.97 15.68
CA PRO A 161 22.81 10.97 16.61
C PRO A 161 22.44 10.70 18.06
N LEU A 162 21.16 10.88 18.41
CA LEU A 162 20.61 10.60 19.74
C LEU A 162 19.59 9.45 19.65
N PRO A 163 19.45 8.63 20.71
CA PRO A 163 18.37 7.66 20.77
C PRO A 163 17.01 8.37 20.67
N TYR A 164 16.06 7.72 20.03
CA TYR A 164 14.69 8.22 19.95
C TYR A 164 13.69 7.08 20.13
N ALA A 165 12.48 7.40 20.58
CA ALA A 165 11.41 6.42 20.72
C ALA A 165 10.57 6.39 19.44
N ALA A 166 10.37 5.20 18.87
CA ALA A 166 9.35 4.98 17.86
C ALA A 166 8.13 4.37 18.54
N THR A 167 6.99 5.07 18.44
CA THR A 167 5.72 4.64 19.02
C THR A 167 4.71 4.43 17.90
N PHE A 168 4.03 3.30 17.92
CA PHE A 168 2.95 3.00 16.98
C PHE A 168 1.92 2.09 17.62
N ARG A 169 0.78 1.97 16.95
CA ARG A 169 -0.36 1.16 17.40
C ARG A 169 -0.62 0.07 16.38
N VAL A 170 -0.77 -1.16 16.86
CA VAL A 170 -1.13 -2.30 16.01
C VAL A 170 -2.55 -2.73 16.36
N ARG A 171 -3.35 -3.00 15.33
CA ARG A 171 -4.76 -3.40 15.46
C ARG A 171 -4.97 -4.70 14.70
N ASN A 172 -5.63 -5.66 15.32
CA ASN A 172 -5.95 -6.95 14.71
C ASN A 172 -7.40 -6.95 14.23
N LEU A 173 -7.59 -7.08 12.91
CA LEU A 173 -8.91 -7.11 12.28
C LEU A 173 -9.47 -8.53 12.15
N ALA A 174 -8.71 -9.56 12.55
CA ALA A 174 -9.18 -10.93 12.54
C ALA A 174 -10.11 -11.23 13.73
N ASN A 175 -10.86 -12.32 13.59
CA ASN A 175 -11.77 -12.81 14.63
C ASN A 175 -11.06 -13.61 15.74
N ALA A 176 -9.77 -13.87 15.59
CA ALA A 176 -8.95 -14.58 16.55
C ALA A 176 -7.75 -13.73 16.97
N ASP A 177 -7.31 -13.90 18.21
CA ASP A 177 -6.15 -13.22 18.75
C ASP A 177 -4.90 -13.55 17.92
N GLN A 178 -4.03 -12.56 17.76
CA GLN A 178 -2.78 -12.71 17.03
C GLN A 178 -1.60 -12.42 17.93
N GLN A 179 -0.62 -13.31 17.91
CA GLN A 179 0.69 -13.05 18.48
C GLN A 179 1.57 -12.40 17.42
N MET A 180 2.17 -11.28 17.80
CA MET A 180 3.06 -10.51 16.95
C MET A 180 4.40 -10.30 17.63
N GLN A 181 5.47 -10.36 16.84
CA GLN A 181 6.83 -10.07 17.25
C GLN A 181 7.29 -8.78 16.59
N VAL A 182 7.88 -7.90 17.39
CA VAL A 182 8.51 -6.66 16.94
C VAL A 182 10.01 -6.84 17.01
N LEU A 183 10.68 -6.74 15.86
CA LEU A 183 12.12 -6.87 15.74
C LEU A 183 12.76 -5.56 15.27
N LEU A 184 13.91 -5.22 15.83
CA LEU A 184 14.73 -4.09 15.40
C LEU A 184 16.12 -4.60 15.00
N ASP A 185 16.52 -4.34 13.76
CA ASP A 185 17.75 -4.87 13.14
C ASP A 185 17.85 -6.41 13.27
N GLY A 186 16.71 -7.10 13.27
CA GLY A 186 16.61 -8.56 13.45
C GLY A 186 16.65 -9.03 14.91
N ALA A 187 16.92 -8.16 15.88
CA ALA A 187 16.86 -8.49 17.30
C ALA A 187 15.43 -8.32 17.83
N HIS A 188 14.91 -9.35 18.50
CA HIS A 188 13.60 -9.32 19.15
C HIS A 188 13.56 -8.22 20.23
N GLN A 189 12.58 -7.31 20.12
CA GLN A 189 12.38 -6.22 21.08
C GLN A 189 11.18 -6.48 21.98
N GLN A 190 10.06 -6.93 21.41
CA GLN A 190 8.81 -7.09 22.13
C GLN A 190 7.95 -8.16 21.44
N ALA A 191 7.34 -9.04 22.25
CA ALA A 191 6.23 -9.90 21.84
C ALA A 191 4.92 -9.26 22.31
N LEU A 192 3.90 -9.32 21.47
CA LEU A 192 2.65 -8.63 21.72
C LEU A 192 1.46 -9.50 21.29
N ALA A 193 0.53 -9.70 22.22
CA ALA A 193 -0.78 -10.25 21.92
C ALA A 193 -1.68 -9.10 21.45
N VAL A 194 -2.12 -9.14 20.19
CA VAL A 194 -3.14 -8.22 19.67
C VAL A 194 -4.50 -8.92 19.75
N PRO A 195 -5.41 -8.47 20.64
CA PRO A 195 -6.72 -9.10 20.76
C PRO A 195 -7.52 -8.99 19.47
N ALA A 196 -8.40 -9.94 19.22
CA ALA A 196 -9.34 -9.94 18.10
C ALA A 196 -10.25 -8.69 18.10
N GLN A 197 -11.10 -8.58 17.08
CA GLN A 197 -12.22 -7.62 17.02
C GLN A 197 -11.81 -6.14 16.96
N GLY A 198 -10.66 -5.81 16.39
CA GLY A 198 -10.26 -4.41 16.18
C GLY A 198 -9.71 -3.71 17.41
N HIS A 199 -9.44 -4.44 18.50
CA HIS A 199 -8.67 -3.89 19.61
C HIS A 199 -7.24 -3.59 19.19
N SER A 200 -6.66 -2.60 19.86
CA SER A 200 -5.37 -2.05 19.51
C SER A 200 -4.39 -2.17 20.66
N ALA A 201 -3.14 -2.45 20.34
CA ALA A 201 -2.06 -2.53 21.30
C ALA A 201 -0.96 -1.54 20.91
N TRP A 202 -0.41 -0.85 21.91
CA TRP A 202 0.66 0.12 21.73
C TRP A 202 2.02 -0.54 21.79
N VAL A 203 2.88 -0.16 20.86
CA VAL A 203 4.29 -0.55 20.82
C VAL A 203 5.12 0.72 20.99
N ARG A 204 6.10 0.65 21.88
CA ARG A 204 7.11 1.70 22.05
C ARG A 204 8.48 1.02 22.07
N LEU A 205 9.32 1.33 21.11
CA LEU A 205 10.70 0.87 21.06
C LEU A 205 11.67 2.04 21.11
N VAL A 206 12.85 1.81 21.68
CA VAL A 206 13.95 2.77 21.66
C VAL A 206 14.87 2.41 20.51
N VAL A 207 15.02 3.31 19.55
CA VAL A 207 15.99 3.19 18.46
C VAL A 207 17.33 3.74 18.96
N PRO A 208 18.42 2.95 18.90
CA PRO A 208 19.72 3.41 19.37
C PRO A 208 20.26 4.52 18.45
N PRO A 209 21.17 5.38 18.97
CA PRO A 209 21.83 6.38 18.15
C PRO A 209 22.71 5.70 17.08
N GLY A 210 22.81 6.31 15.91
CA GLY A 210 23.63 5.77 14.83
C GLY A 210 23.57 6.57 13.55
N ARG A 211 24.55 6.33 12.67
CA ARG A 211 24.60 6.86 11.30
C ARG A 211 23.96 5.92 10.27
N ARG A 212 23.56 4.72 10.69
CA ARG A 212 22.91 3.73 9.85
C ARG A 212 21.39 3.79 10.02
N TRP A 213 20.68 3.46 8.95
CA TRP A 213 19.25 3.22 9.01
C TRP A 213 18.98 1.95 9.82
N HIS A 214 17.90 1.95 10.60
CA HIS A 214 17.47 0.79 11.38
C HIS A 214 16.30 0.09 10.71
N ARG A 215 16.25 -1.24 10.77
CA ARG A 215 15.15 -2.03 10.19
C ARG A 215 14.21 -2.48 11.28
N LEU A 216 13.00 -1.91 11.30
CA LEU A 216 11.89 -2.40 12.11
C LEU A 216 11.12 -3.47 11.32
N GLN A 217 10.79 -4.58 11.97
CA GLN A 217 9.97 -5.64 11.40
C GLN A 217 8.84 -6.00 12.37
N ILE A 218 7.65 -6.19 11.84
CA ILE A 218 6.48 -6.68 12.56
C ILE A 218 6.10 -8.01 11.92
N VAL A 219 6.09 -9.07 12.72
CA VAL A 219 5.85 -10.44 12.23
C VAL A 219 4.71 -11.06 13.01
N ALA A 220 3.65 -11.48 12.33
CA ALA A 220 2.59 -12.29 12.91
C ALA A 220 3.00 -13.76 12.90
N GLU A 221 2.86 -14.46 14.02
CA GLU A 221 3.32 -15.86 14.15
C GLU A 221 2.55 -16.84 13.25
N ASN A 222 1.33 -16.48 12.82
CA ASN A 222 0.40 -17.40 12.16
C ASN A 222 0.14 -17.16 10.65
N ASP A 223 0.91 -16.32 9.94
CA ASP A 223 0.48 -15.93 8.58
C ASP A 223 0.86 -16.93 7.47
N THR A 224 -0.13 -17.72 7.06
CA THR A 224 -0.21 -18.37 5.75
C THR A 224 -0.51 -17.33 4.67
N ARG A 225 0.47 -17.06 3.79
CA ARG A 225 0.38 -16.25 2.54
C ARG A 225 -1.01 -16.32 1.86
N ALA A 226 -1.97 -15.51 2.29
CA ALA A 226 -3.30 -15.49 1.69
C ALA A 226 -3.26 -14.66 0.40
N ARG A 227 -3.17 -15.35 -0.74
CA ARG A 227 -3.44 -14.75 -2.05
C ARG A 227 -4.92 -14.39 -2.09
N PHE A 228 -5.25 -13.11 -1.92
CA PHE A 228 -6.62 -12.61 -2.08
C PHE A 228 -7.11 -12.88 -3.50
N ARG A 229 -8.10 -13.76 -3.68
CA ARG A 229 -8.86 -13.93 -4.93
C ARG A 229 -10.23 -13.29 -4.74
N LEU A 230 -10.58 -12.33 -5.60
CA LEU A 230 -11.97 -11.85 -5.71
C LEU A 230 -12.85 -12.99 -6.23
N GLY A 231 -13.90 -13.31 -5.48
CA GLY A 231 -14.87 -14.37 -5.80
C GLY A 231 -15.21 -15.23 -4.59
N ALA A 232 -14.30 -15.34 -3.63
CA ALA A 232 -14.66 -15.73 -2.27
C ALA A 232 -15.02 -14.44 -1.52
N PRO A 233 -16.19 -14.31 -0.87
CA PRO A 233 -16.28 -13.39 0.25
C PRO A 233 -15.09 -13.71 1.15
N LEU A 234 -14.41 -12.69 1.68
CA LEU A 234 -13.49 -12.91 2.80
C LEU A 234 -14.26 -13.81 3.76
N ALA A 235 -13.83 -15.06 3.91
CA ALA A 235 -14.51 -16.01 4.77
C ALA A 235 -14.31 -15.46 6.19
N GLY A 236 -15.33 -14.75 6.68
CA GLY A 236 -15.18 -13.68 7.66
C GLY A 236 -15.04 -12.33 6.96
N GLY A 237 -16.18 -11.73 6.58
CA GLY A 237 -16.20 -10.30 6.30
C GLY A 237 -15.51 -9.57 7.45
N TYR A 238 -14.77 -8.50 7.16
CA TYR A 238 -14.25 -7.64 8.23
C TYR A 238 -15.40 -7.34 9.18
N PRO A 239 -15.23 -7.54 10.50
CA PRO A 239 -16.31 -7.28 11.43
C PRO A 239 -16.85 -5.89 11.17
N ALA A 240 -18.18 -5.77 11.09
CA ALA A 240 -18.83 -4.48 11.17
C ALA A 240 -18.44 -3.90 12.53
N LEU A 241 -17.48 -2.98 12.54
CA LEU A 241 -17.10 -2.26 13.74
C LEU A 241 -18.20 -1.23 13.99
N ALA A 242 -18.92 -1.43 15.10
CA ALA A 242 -19.92 -0.50 15.61
C ALA A 242 -19.30 0.85 15.98
#